data_AF-A0A6N2CPZ4-F1
#
_entry.id   AF-A0A6N2CPZ4-F1
#
_cell.length_a   1.000
_cell.length_b   1.000
_cell.length_c   1.000
_cell.angle_alpha   90.00
_cell.angle_beta   90.00
_cell.angle_gamma   90.00
#
_symmetry.space_group_name_H-M   'P 1'
#
loop_
_entity.id
_entity.type
_entity.pdbx_description
1 polymer ?
#
loop_
_entity_poly.entity_id
_entity_poly.type
_entity_poly.pdbx_seq_one_letter_code
_entity_poly.pdbx_strand_id
1 'polypeptide(L)'
;MEWHIKTIARKSTLSGLAFSPGDRVVCLVYKDSSAGELGRADLLRDEADDFELPGELLGRWTRVVKDPDDEALSARETMASAEDFFFSLYESDSPDARETADMLKHLLSLMLERKRVLRPVGARQAAGSQTYLHVKSKQAIEVPIVQISAELMFKIEDIIGDIML
;
A
#
# COMPACT_ATOMS: atom_id res chain seq x y z
N MET A 1 -10.46 19.97 -15.11
CA MET A 1 -9.31 19.58 -14.28
C MET A 1 -8.93 18.17 -14.68
N GLU A 2 -7.87 18.04 -15.48
CA GLU A 2 -7.36 16.73 -15.90
C GLU A 2 -6.57 16.13 -14.75
N TRP A 3 -7.19 15.19 -14.02
CA TRP A 3 -6.54 14.41 -12.97
C TRP A 3 -5.50 13.50 -13.63
N HIS A 4 -4.27 13.97 -13.73
CA HIS A 4 -3.14 13.17 -14.17
C HIS A 4 -2.68 12.25 -13.03
N ILE A 5 -3.44 11.19 -12.74
CA ILE A 5 -2.92 10.10 -11.89
C ILE A 5 -1.98 9.27 -12.76
N LYS A 6 -0.70 9.62 -12.77
CA LYS A 6 0.37 8.82 -13.38
C LYS A 6 1.40 8.44 -12.31
N THR A 7 1.02 7.53 -11.41
CA THR A 7 1.94 6.96 -10.40
C THR A 7 2.22 5.46 -10.62
N ILE A 8 1.49 4.81 -11.53
CA ILE A 8 1.74 3.41 -11.90
C ILE A 8 3.04 3.30 -12.71
N ALA A 9 4.04 2.62 -12.15
CA ALA A 9 5.25 2.27 -12.88
C ALA A 9 4.93 1.40 -14.10
N ARG A 10 5.60 1.69 -15.22
CA ARG A 10 5.48 0.96 -16.50
C ARG A 10 6.67 0.04 -16.78
N LYS A 11 7.68 0.07 -15.92
CA LYS A 11 8.93 -0.68 -16.06
C LYS A 11 9.35 -1.21 -14.70
N SER A 12 10.03 -2.35 -14.69
CA SER A 12 10.67 -2.89 -13.49
C SER A 12 11.74 -1.94 -12.96
N THR A 13 11.78 -1.75 -11.64
CA THR A 13 12.83 -1.01 -10.94
C THR A 13 14.19 -1.70 -11.07
N LEU A 14 14.24 -3.03 -11.08
CA LEU A 14 15.51 -3.78 -11.15
C LEU A 14 16.07 -3.81 -12.58
N SER A 15 15.29 -4.30 -13.54
CA SER A 15 15.78 -4.55 -14.91
C SER A 15 15.50 -3.41 -15.90
N GLY A 16 14.59 -2.50 -15.57
CA GLY A 16 14.09 -1.48 -16.51
C GLY A 16 13.22 -2.03 -17.65
N LEU A 17 12.89 -3.33 -17.63
CA LEU A 17 12.02 -3.96 -18.62
C LEU A 17 10.60 -3.42 -18.51
N ALA A 18 9.95 -3.18 -19.66
CA ALA A 18 8.58 -2.72 -19.70
C ALA A 18 7.62 -3.84 -19.27
N PHE A 19 6.63 -3.48 -18.46
CA PHE A 19 5.55 -4.38 -18.10
C PHE A 19 4.59 -4.57 -19.28
N SER A 20 4.15 -5.81 -19.48
CA SER A 20 3.18 -6.20 -20.49
C SER A 20 1.85 -6.60 -19.84
N PRO A 21 0.71 -6.44 -20.53
CA PRO A 21 -0.57 -6.94 -20.03
C PRO A 21 -0.48 -8.41 -19.60
N GLY A 22 -1.01 -8.72 -18.42
CA GLY A 22 -0.94 -10.03 -17.78
C GLY A 22 0.25 -10.24 -16.85
N ASP A 23 1.27 -9.37 -16.89
CA ASP A 23 2.41 -9.48 -15.98
C ASP A 23 1.98 -9.28 -14.53
N ARG A 24 2.57 -10.07 -13.64
CA ARG A 24 2.44 -9.89 -12.19
C ARG A 24 3.58 -9.01 -11.70
N VAL A 25 3.21 -7.84 -11.20
CA VAL A 25 4.14 -6.85 -10.65
C VAL A 25 4.06 -6.91 -9.13
N VAL A 26 5.21 -7.12 -8.49
CA VAL A 26 5.37 -7.03 -7.04
C VAL A 26 5.74 -5.60 -6.71
N CYS A 27 4.86 -4.92 -5.98
CA CYS A 27 5.06 -3.57 -5.52
C CYS A 27 5.56 -3.62 -4.07
N LEU A 28 6.72 -3.01 -3.82
CA LEU A 28 7.35 -2.92 -2.50
C LEU A 28 7.36 -1.45 -2.07
N VAL A 29 6.93 -1.17 -0.84
CA VAL A 29 7.07 0.15 -0.21
C VAL A 29 8.06 0.03 0.93
N TYR A 30 9.04 0.91 0.96
CA TYR A 30 10.14 0.86 1.91
C TYR A 30 10.46 2.25 2.46
N LYS A 31 11.15 2.27 3.59
CA LYS A 31 11.76 3.48 4.15
C LYS A 31 13.24 3.48 3.79
N ASP A 32 13.67 4.45 2.99
CA ASP A 32 15.05 4.57 2.56
C ASP A 32 15.97 4.87 3.76
N SER A 33 17.02 4.07 3.94
CA SER A 33 17.91 4.23 5.09
C SER A 33 18.82 5.46 5.02
N SER A 34 19.04 6.02 3.82
CA SER A 34 19.94 7.15 3.60
C SER A 34 19.20 8.49 3.57
N ALA A 35 18.04 8.53 2.91
CA ALA A 35 17.22 9.73 2.79
C ALA A 35 16.18 9.86 3.92
N GLY A 36 15.81 8.76 4.58
CA GLY A 36 14.73 8.71 5.56
C GLY A 36 13.34 8.91 4.95
N GLU A 37 13.24 8.87 3.62
CA GLU A 37 12.00 9.07 2.87
C GLU A 37 11.35 7.74 2.48
N LEU A 38 10.06 7.81 2.16
CA LEU A 38 9.33 6.67 1.62
C LEU A 38 9.71 6.45 0.16
N GLY A 39 9.98 5.20 -0.21
CA GLY A 39 10.23 4.77 -1.57
C GLY A 39 9.29 3.66 -2.01
N ARG A 40 9.16 3.49 -3.33
CA ARG A 40 8.45 2.38 -3.98
C ARG A 40 9.32 1.73 -5.05
N ALA A 41 9.31 0.41 -5.08
CA ALA A 41 9.84 -0.39 -6.18
C ALA A 41 8.72 -1.24 -6.78
N ASP A 42 8.62 -1.27 -8.11
CA ASP A 42 7.73 -2.15 -8.85
C ASP A 42 8.60 -3.14 -9.63
N LEU A 43 8.46 -4.43 -9.38
CA LEU A 43 9.35 -5.47 -9.91
C LEU A 43 8.52 -6.51 -10.67
N LEU A 44 9.11 -7.14 -11.69
CA LEU A 44 8.52 -8.37 -12.20
C LEU A 44 8.56 -9.42 -11.09
N ARG A 45 7.57 -10.31 -11.06
CA ARG A 45 7.47 -11.34 -10.03
C ARG A 45 8.76 -12.14 -9.85
N ASP A 46 9.42 -12.50 -10.96
CA ASP A 46 10.62 -13.33 -10.93
C ASP A 46 11.88 -12.55 -10.51
N GLU A 47 11.80 -11.22 -10.44
CA GLU A 47 12.88 -10.33 -10.00
C GLU A 47 12.76 -9.95 -8.51
N ALA A 48 11.61 -10.21 -7.90
CA ALA A 48 11.31 -9.71 -6.55
C ALA A 48 12.24 -10.29 -5.48
N ASP A 49 12.62 -11.57 -5.61
CA ASP A 49 13.50 -12.25 -4.66
C ASP A 49 14.98 -11.83 -4.82
N ASP A 50 15.35 -11.30 -5.99
CA ASP A 50 16.72 -10.86 -6.31
C ASP A 50 16.94 -9.37 -6.03
N PHE A 51 15.89 -8.62 -5.69
CA PHE A 51 15.98 -7.18 -5.48
C PHE A 51 16.43 -6.83 -4.06
N GLU A 52 17.61 -6.23 -3.96
CA GLU A 52 18.09 -5.65 -2.71
C GLU A 52 17.43 -4.29 -2.46
N LEU A 53 16.64 -4.20 -1.39
CA LEU A 53 16.01 -2.95 -1.00
C LEU A 53 17.06 -1.95 -0.46
N PRO A 54 17.02 -0.67 -0.89
CA PRO A 54 17.91 0.37 -0.37
C PRO A 54 17.52 0.84 1.06
N GLY A 55 16.64 0.10 1.73
CA GLY A 55 16.18 0.40 3.08
C GLY A 55 15.22 -0.66 3.61
N GLU A 56 14.36 -0.27 4.54
CA GLU A 56 13.53 -1.20 5.28
C GLU A 56 12.16 -1.41 4.63
N LEU A 57 11.80 -2.66 4.37
CA LEU A 57 10.48 -3.00 3.82
C LEU A 57 9.37 -2.63 4.83
N LEU A 58 8.44 -1.80 4.39
CA LEU A 58 7.24 -1.47 5.14
C LEU A 58 6.12 -2.44 4.80
N GLY A 59 5.90 -2.69 3.51
CA GLY A 59 4.86 -3.58 3.03
C GLY A 59 4.97 -3.83 1.53
N ARG A 60 4.12 -4.72 1.05
CA ARG A 60 4.10 -5.17 -0.33
C ARG A 60 2.70 -5.58 -0.77
N TRP A 61 2.46 -5.50 -2.07
CA TRP A 61 1.30 -6.13 -2.70
C TRP A 61 1.67 -6.60 -4.11
N THR A 62 0.80 -7.37 -4.73
CA THR A 62 0.95 -7.76 -6.13
C THR A 62 -0.21 -7.20 -6.94
N ARG A 63 0.09 -6.67 -8.13
CA ARG A 63 -0.92 -6.26 -9.11
C ARG A 63 -0.68 -6.95 -10.43
N VAL A 64 -1.75 -7.14 -11.20
CA VAL A 64 -1.66 -7.61 -12.59
C VAL A 64 -1.68 -6.38 -13.50
N VAL A 65 -0.77 -6.33 -14.46
CA VAL A 65 -0.74 -5.26 -15.46
C VAL A 65 -1.93 -5.46 -16.38
N LYS A 66 -2.80 -4.45 -16.42
CA LYS A 66 -4.04 -4.51 -17.19
C LYS A 66 -3.78 -4.31 -18.67
N ASP A 67 -4.65 -4.92 -19.47
CA ASP A 67 -4.83 -4.50 -20.84
C ASP A 67 -5.57 -3.15 -20.84
N PRO A 68 -5.11 -2.13 -21.58
CA PRO A 68 -5.82 -0.85 -21.71
C PRO A 68 -7.28 -0.99 -22.18
N ASP A 69 -7.66 -2.12 -22.80
CA ASP A 69 -9.02 -2.36 -23.29
C ASP A 69 -9.96 -3.02 -22.25
N ASP A 70 -9.50 -3.34 -21.03
CA ASP A 70 -10.30 -4.00 -19.96
C ASP A 70 -10.50 -3.10 -18.72
N GLU A 71 -11.47 -2.19 -18.77
CA GLU A 71 -11.76 -1.23 -17.68
C GLU A 71 -12.56 -1.83 -16.50
N ALA A 72 -13.31 -2.93 -16.71
CA ALA A 72 -14.36 -3.39 -15.79
C ALA A 72 -13.84 -4.11 -14.53
N LEU A 73 -12.64 -4.70 -14.60
CA LEU A 73 -12.01 -5.41 -13.47
C LEU A 73 -11.29 -4.47 -12.49
N SER A 74 -11.23 -3.18 -12.80
CA SER A 74 -10.26 -2.28 -12.20
C SER A 74 -10.43 -2.02 -10.71
N ALA A 75 -11.65 -1.72 -10.25
CA ALA A 75 -11.90 -1.30 -8.87
C ALA A 75 -11.75 -2.44 -7.85
N ARG A 76 -12.08 -3.67 -8.24
CA ARG A 76 -11.98 -4.85 -7.35
C ARG A 76 -10.52 -5.24 -7.12
N GLU A 77 -9.70 -5.16 -8.17
CA GLU A 77 -8.27 -5.45 -8.08
C GLU A 77 -7.51 -4.36 -7.30
N THR A 78 -7.89 -3.10 -7.50
CA THR A 78 -7.39 -1.98 -6.67
C THR A 78 -7.72 -2.21 -5.20
N MET A 79 -8.95 -2.64 -4.88
CA MET A 79 -9.33 -2.97 -3.51
C MET A 79 -8.51 -4.12 -2.94
N ALA A 80 -8.35 -5.21 -3.70
CA ALA A 80 -7.55 -6.35 -3.28
C ALA A 80 -6.09 -5.96 -3.03
N SER A 81 -5.52 -5.12 -3.89
CA SER A 81 -4.16 -4.59 -3.72
C SER A 81 -4.02 -3.75 -2.44
N ALA A 82 -5.02 -2.91 -2.14
CA ALA A 82 -5.05 -2.12 -0.90
C ALA A 82 -5.20 -2.99 0.35
N GLU A 83 -6.03 -4.04 0.28
CA GLU A 83 -6.16 -5.04 1.34
C GLU A 83 -4.83 -5.76 1.59
N ASP A 84 -4.23 -6.32 0.53
CA ASP A 84 -2.97 -7.05 0.60
C ASP A 84 -1.85 -6.17 1.17
N PHE A 85 -1.76 -4.92 0.70
CA PHE A 85 -0.80 -3.97 1.22
C PHE A 85 -1.04 -3.69 2.71
N PHE A 86 -2.28 -3.39 3.11
CA PHE A 86 -2.61 -3.13 4.51
C PHE A 86 -2.22 -4.29 5.43
N PHE A 87 -2.48 -5.53 5.04
CA PHE A 87 -2.09 -6.70 5.83
C PHE A 87 -0.57 -6.89 5.88
N SER A 88 0.12 -6.66 4.76
CA SER A 88 1.59 -6.78 4.71
C SER A 88 2.32 -5.83 5.67
N LEU A 89 1.72 -4.67 6.01
CA LEU A 89 2.29 -3.71 6.96
C LEU A 89 2.43 -4.28 8.38
N TYR A 90 1.71 -5.36 8.69
CA TYR A 90 1.80 -6.07 9.98
C TYR A 90 2.86 -7.18 9.98
N GLU A 91 3.45 -7.49 8.83
CA GLU A 91 4.58 -8.43 8.72
C GLU A 91 5.92 -7.75 9.02
N SER A 92 5.99 -6.41 8.89
CA SER A 92 7.19 -5.63 9.21
C SER A 92 7.28 -5.36 10.73
N ASP A 93 8.39 -5.78 11.34
CA ASP A 93 8.69 -5.60 12.78
C ASP A 93 9.89 -4.67 13.00
N SER A 94 10.24 -3.83 12.02
CA SER A 94 11.34 -2.89 12.20
C SER A 94 10.94 -1.75 13.14
N PRO A 95 11.69 -1.49 14.23
CA PRO A 95 11.48 -0.34 15.11
C PRO A 95 11.64 1.00 14.38
N ASP A 96 12.59 1.10 13.45
CA ASP A 96 12.95 2.34 12.77
C ASP A 96 11.90 2.74 11.70
N ALA A 97 11.20 1.75 11.16
CA ALA A 97 10.09 1.91 10.22
C ALA A 97 8.72 2.00 10.90
N ARG A 98 8.63 1.72 12.20
CA ARG A 98 7.35 1.56 12.92
C ARG A 98 6.44 2.78 12.83
N GLU A 99 6.99 3.97 13.03
CA GLU A 99 6.22 5.22 12.94
C GLU A 99 5.53 5.34 11.57
N THR A 100 6.30 5.16 10.50
CA THR A 100 5.82 5.26 9.13
C THR A 100 4.82 4.13 8.79
N ALA A 101 5.08 2.91 9.26
CA ALA A 101 4.17 1.79 9.12
C ALA A 101 2.82 2.04 9.84
N ASP A 102 2.86 2.57 11.06
CA ASP A 102 1.67 2.89 11.85
C ASP A 102 0.81 3.98 11.20
N MET A 103 1.45 4.94 10.52
CA MET A 103 0.76 5.93 9.68
C MET A 103 0.07 5.30 8.47
N LEU A 104 0.76 4.43 7.73
CA LEU A 104 0.16 3.72 6.60
C LEU A 104 -1.00 2.82 7.06
N LYS A 105 -0.84 2.10 8.17
CA LYS A 105 -1.91 1.30 8.79
C LYS A 105 -3.11 2.17 9.13
N HIS A 106 -2.90 3.31 9.78
CA HIS A 106 -4.00 4.20 10.14
C HIS A 106 -4.73 4.71 8.90
N LEU A 107 -4.01 5.27 7.91
CA LEU A 107 -4.60 5.82 6.70
C LEU A 107 -5.40 4.76 5.91
N LEU A 108 -4.78 3.61 5.64
CA LEU A 108 -5.42 2.52 4.91
C LEU A 108 -6.64 1.99 5.66
N SER A 109 -6.60 1.93 6.99
CA SER A 109 -7.76 1.50 7.77
C SER A 109 -8.98 2.41 7.55
N LEU A 110 -8.78 3.73 7.49
CA LEU A 110 -9.83 4.71 7.25
C LEU A 110 -10.40 4.56 5.84
N MET A 111 -9.54 4.32 4.86
CA MET A 111 -9.96 4.08 3.48
C MET A 111 -10.77 2.77 3.38
N LEU A 112 -10.24 1.68 3.92
CA LEU A 112 -10.87 0.36 3.89
C LEU A 112 -12.20 0.36 4.67
N GLU A 113 -12.30 1.15 5.74
CA GLU A 113 -13.56 1.41 6.44
C GLU A 113 -14.58 2.10 5.52
N ARG A 114 -14.19 3.19 4.84
CA ARG A 114 -15.06 3.89 3.88
C ARG A 114 -15.55 2.96 2.77
N LYS A 115 -14.71 2.01 2.34
CA LYS A 115 -15.00 1.03 1.30
C LYS A 115 -15.68 -0.24 1.85
N ARG A 116 -16.04 -0.27 3.15
CA ARG A 116 -16.74 -1.35 3.87
C ARG A 116 -15.98 -2.69 3.92
N VAL A 117 -14.66 -2.66 3.77
CA VAL A 117 -13.78 -3.82 3.94
C VAL A 117 -13.47 -4.05 5.42
N LEU A 118 -13.22 -2.96 6.16
CA LEU A 118 -13.07 -2.97 7.61
C LEU A 118 -14.32 -2.38 8.28
N ARG A 119 -14.63 -2.84 9.49
CA ARG A 119 -15.65 -2.24 10.34
C ARG A 119 -15.07 -1.95 11.72
N PRO A 120 -15.20 -0.73 12.26
CA PRO A 120 -14.74 -0.44 13.62
C PRO A 120 -15.54 -1.29 14.61
N VAL A 121 -14.85 -1.77 15.65
CA VAL A 121 -15.44 -2.54 16.76
C VAL A 121 -15.47 -1.64 17.99
N GLY A 122 -16.64 -1.55 18.63
CA GLY A 122 -16.83 -0.73 19.83
C GLY A 122 -16.94 0.77 19.54
N ALA A 123 -16.76 1.58 20.58
CA ALA A 123 -16.79 3.04 20.48
C ALA A 123 -15.54 3.55 19.77
N ARG A 124 -15.71 4.60 18.96
CA ARG A 124 -14.60 5.23 18.23
C ARG A 124 -13.60 5.83 19.21
N GLN A 125 -12.34 5.44 19.09
CA GLN A 125 -11.25 6.04 19.87
C GLN A 125 -10.68 7.28 19.16
N ALA A 126 -10.20 8.25 19.94
CA ALA A 126 -9.55 9.46 19.41
C ALA A 126 -8.02 9.40 19.51
N ALA A 127 -7.47 8.47 20.29
CA ALA A 127 -6.06 8.26 20.51
C ALA A 127 -5.80 6.79 20.90
N GLY A 128 -4.54 6.35 20.87
CA GLY A 128 -4.18 4.97 21.16
C GLY A 128 -4.41 4.10 19.93
N SER A 129 -5.36 3.16 20.01
CA SER A 129 -5.68 2.23 18.92
C SER A 129 -7.19 2.10 18.72
N GLN A 130 -7.59 1.76 17.50
CA GLN A 130 -8.94 1.37 17.14
C GLN A 130 -8.92 -0.08 16.67
N THR A 131 -9.76 -0.93 17.25
CA THR A 131 -9.99 -2.28 16.74
C THR A 131 -10.92 -2.24 15.54
N TYR A 132 -10.53 -2.92 14.47
CA TYR A 132 -11.34 -3.16 13.28
C TYR A 132 -11.57 -4.65 13.07
N LEU A 133 -12.74 -5.00 12.54
CA LEU A 133 -13.07 -6.33 12.07
C LEU A 133 -12.98 -6.36 10.54
N HIS A 134 -12.10 -7.19 10.00
CA HIS A 134 -12.09 -7.46 8.57
C HIS A 134 -13.34 -8.24 8.18
N VAL A 135 -14.13 -7.68 7.26
CA VAL A 135 -15.47 -8.21 6.93
C VAL A 135 -15.39 -9.61 6.33
N LYS A 136 -14.40 -9.88 5.48
CA LYS A 136 -14.26 -11.15 4.76
C LYS A 136 -13.68 -12.24 5.64
N SER A 137 -12.52 -12.01 6.28
CA SER A 137 -11.86 -13.03 7.10
C SER A 137 -12.37 -13.13 8.54
N LYS A 138 -13.15 -12.14 9.01
CA LYS A 138 -13.57 -11.98 10.42
C LYS A 138 -12.40 -11.81 11.40
N GLN A 139 -11.21 -11.50 10.90
CA GLN A 139 -10.06 -11.19 11.74
C GLN A 139 -10.24 -9.84 12.42
N ALA A 140 -9.96 -9.79 13.72
CA ALA A 140 -9.83 -8.55 14.47
C ALA A 140 -8.40 -8.00 14.31
N ILE A 141 -8.29 -6.71 14.08
CA ILE A 141 -7.04 -6.03 13.77
C ILE A 141 -6.99 -4.77 14.62
N GLU A 142 -5.90 -4.62 15.39
CA GLU A 142 -5.64 -3.41 16.14
C GLU A 142 -4.87 -2.41 15.26
N VAL A 143 -5.44 -1.23 15.07
CA VAL A 143 -4.83 -0.18 14.25
C VAL A 143 -4.46 1.01 15.14
N PRO A 144 -3.20 1.45 15.15
CA PRO A 144 -2.79 2.65 15.88
C PRO A 144 -3.46 3.90 15.30
N ILE A 145 -3.89 4.82 16.16
CA ILE A 145 -4.42 6.12 15.77
C ILE A 145 -3.28 7.13 15.85
N VAL A 146 -2.88 7.62 14.69
CA VAL A 146 -1.81 8.62 14.55
C VAL A 146 -2.28 9.86 13.82
N GLN A 147 -1.65 11.01 14.09
CA GLN A 147 -1.92 12.23 13.34
C GLN A 147 -1.29 12.13 11.95
N ILE A 148 -2.10 12.41 10.92
CA ILE A 148 -1.65 12.40 9.53
C ILE A 148 -1.44 13.85 9.11
N SER A 149 -0.19 14.24 8.85
CA SER A 149 0.14 15.58 8.35
C SER A 149 -0.14 15.69 6.85
N ALA A 150 -0.35 16.92 6.36
CA ALA A 150 -0.58 17.18 4.94
C ALA A 150 0.64 16.81 4.08
N GLU A 151 1.85 17.15 4.52
CA GLU A 151 3.10 16.82 3.81
C GLU A 151 3.25 15.32 3.58
N LEU A 152 2.91 14.51 4.59
CA LEU A 152 2.98 13.07 4.45
C LEU A 152 1.88 12.52 3.55
N MET A 153 0.67 13.10 3.60
CA MET A 153 -0.40 12.71 2.67
C MET A 153 0.07 12.85 1.22
N PHE A 154 0.76 13.93 0.87
CA PHE A 154 1.32 14.10 -0.47
C PHE A 154 2.36 13.02 -0.82
N LYS A 155 3.26 12.68 0.09
CA LYS A 155 4.23 11.58 -0.13
C LYS A 155 3.55 10.24 -0.32
N ILE A 156 2.52 9.95 0.47
CA ILE A 156 1.78 8.70 0.37
C ILE A 156 0.97 8.65 -0.94
N GLU A 157 0.32 9.75 -1.34
CA GLU A 157 -0.42 9.83 -2.60
C GLU A 157 0.50 9.60 -3.82
N ASP A 158 1.73 10.10 -3.78
CA ASP A 158 2.72 9.87 -4.84
C ASP A 158 3.09 8.38 -4.96
N ILE A 159 3.18 7.68 -3.83
CA ILE A 159 3.69 6.31 -3.74
C ILE A 159 2.61 5.27 -3.98
N ILE A 160 1.42 5.44 -3.39
CA ILE A 160 0.33 4.44 -3.42
C ILE A 160 -0.98 5.00 -3.94
N GLY A 161 -0.97 6.19 -4.58
CA GLY A 161 -2.19 6.82 -5.09
C GLY A 161 -2.99 5.94 -6.05
N ASP A 162 -2.34 5.03 -6.77
CA ASP A 162 -2.99 4.07 -7.67
C ASP A 162 -3.87 3.04 -6.96
N ILE A 163 -3.59 2.74 -5.69
CA ILE A 163 -4.40 1.82 -4.87
C ILE A 163 -5.35 2.54 -3.91
N MET A 164 -5.30 3.88 -3.83
CA MET A 164 -6.10 4.70 -2.91
C MET A 164 -7.44 5.23 -3.49
N LEU A 165 -7.63 5.14 -4.82
CA LEU A 165 -8.75 5.75 -5.55
C LEU A 165 -10.01 4.86 -5.62
#